data_AF-A9WT60-F1
#
_entry.id   AF-A9WT60-F1
#
_cell.length_a   1.000
_cell.length_b   1.000
_cell.length_c   1.000
_cell.angle_alpha   90.00
_cell.angle_beta   90.00
_cell.angle_gamma   90.00
#
_symmetry.space_group_name_H-M   'P 1'
#
loop_
_entity.id
_entity.type
_entity.pdbx_description
1 polymer ?
#
loop_
_entity_poly.entity_id
_entity_poly.type
_entity_poly.pdbx_seq_one_letter_code
_entity_poly.pdbx_strand_id
1 'polypeptide(L)'
;MGLAFIDLIVLLMQGRGGRFSETSEGLRYLPSGEEPRLFVGSRRGVPYRSKPIPILRGEPASVRYLTPSAVAELLSVHSTLDFESHLRPLMVRELAYGHYREIGTGHPHRLKVPWSELQSALDRNADPLELSSMLKDPQDLLDLDTLAYPLRGADVPDLQHWMAQHIETDVQKRTDDLHSESFGLFLAILGCHGVLSGIPLDRLSPASAQAISGTWHSFFSYLASGPPPARLRELLALQKAGLVHFLGADLEVRSDEATGRFIARSASSGVAPVSTDVLIDAFLPSQTVAVTVDSQSRVLAENGQPVPGRFALGPFTSAVKTRVFSRPRSNAPGFRENDALARQLLEFFRVQDKSSALDQAAVLRISNRPSHAVTL
;
A
#
# COMPACT_ATOMS: atom_id res chain seq x y z
N MET A 1 3.29 5.84 -6.74
CA MET A 1 2.58 7.00 -6.17
C MET A 1 1.74 6.57 -4.97
N GLY A 2 2.41 6.15 -3.88
CA GLY A 2 1.77 5.74 -2.62
C GLY A 2 1.82 6.86 -1.57
N LEU A 3 1.73 6.53 -0.27
CA LEU A 3 1.68 7.53 0.81
C LEU A 3 2.92 8.45 0.86
N ALA A 4 4.13 7.91 0.72
CA ALA A 4 5.35 8.74 0.71
C ALA A 4 5.34 9.82 -0.39
N PHE A 5 4.74 9.52 -1.54
CA PHE A 5 4.55 10.49 -2.61
C PHE A 5 3.54 11.59 -2.23
N ILE A 6 2.44 11.23 -1.57
CA ILE A 6 1.45 12.19 -1.07
C ILE A 6 2.07 13.12 -0.03
N ASP A 7 2.84 12.58 0.91
CA ASP A 7 3.52 13.36 1.94
C ASP A 7 4.56 14.32 1.33
N LEU A 8 5.32 13.85 0.33
CA LEU A 8 6.27 14.68 -0.41
C LEU A 8 5.58 15.86 -1.11
N ILE A 9 4.43 15.63 -1.74
CA ILE A 9 3.66 16.70 -2.38
C ILE A 9 3.30 17.79 -1.37
N VAL A 10 2.86 17.44 -0.17
CA VAL A 10 2.53 18.44 0.87
C VAL A 10 3.74 19.32 1.17
N LEU A 11 4.93 18.74 1.32
CA LEU A 11 6.17 19.47 1.60
C LEU A 11 6.60 20.38 0.44
N LEU A 12 6.51 19.90 -0.80
CA LEU A 12 6.93 20.65 -1.99
C LEU A 12 5.94 21.75 -2.38
N MET A 13 4.68 21.63 -1.96
CA MET A 13 3.61 22.56 -2.33
C MET A 13 3.32 23.51 -1.15
N GLN A 14 2.58 23.06 -0.13
CA GLN A 14 2.22 23.91 1.00
C GLN A 14 3.43 24.33 1.84
N GLY A 15 4.44 23.45 1.95
CA GLY A 15 5.71 23.78 2.63
C GLY A 15 6.50 24.92 1.96
N ARG A 16 6.14 25.28 0.73
CA ARG A 16 6.70 26.42 -0.03
C ARG A 16 5.76 27.63 -0.11
N GLY A 17 4.69 27.64 0.69
CA GLY A 17 3.83 28.80 0.88
C GLY A 17 2.53 28.78 0.07
N GLY A 18 2.35 27.87 -0.89
CA GLY A 18 1.09 27.74 -1.62
C GLY A 18 -0.04 27.20 -0.74
N ARG A 19 -1.28 27.48 -1.14
CA ARG A 19 -2.46 27.27 -0.29
C ARG A 19 -3.60 26.64 -1.05
N PHE A 20 -4.33 25.74 -0.40
CA PHE A 20 -5.61 25.28 -0.90
C PHE A 20 -6.72 26.23 -0.44
N SER A 21 -7.65 26.53 -1.33
CA SER A 21 -8.83 27.35 -1.06
C SER A 21 -10.06 26.63 -1.58
N GLU A 22 -11.08 26.49 -0.74
CA GLU A 22 -12.38 26.03 -1.18
C GLU A 22 -13.08 27.13 -1.98
N THR A 23 -13.67 26.77 -3.12
CA THR A 23 -14.48 27.66 -3.96
C THR A 23 -15.82 26.99 -4.25
N SER A 24 -16.77 27.72 -4.86
CA SER A 24 -18.04 27.15 -5.33
C SER A 24 -17.87 26.04 -6.37
N GLU A 25 -16.71 25.99 -7.05
CA GLU A 25 -16.39 25.00 -8.08
C GLU A 25 -15.53 23.84 -7.54
N GLY A 26 -15.20 23.86 -6.24
CA GLY A 26 -14.40 22.84 -5.56
C GLY A 26 -13.07 23.35 -5.03
N LEU A 27 -12.15 22.44 -4.73
CA LEU A 27 -10.86 22.78 -4.15
C LEU A 27 -9.92 23.35 -5.22
N ARG A 28 -9.40 24.56 -5.01
CA ARG A 28 -8.41 25.21 -5.86
C ARG A 28 -7.08 25.35 -5.14
N TYR A 29 -5.98 25.24 -5.88
CA TYR A 29 -4.64 25.56 -5.38
C TYR A 29 -4.22 26.97 -5.80
N LEU A 30 -3.65 27.73 -4.87
CA LEU A 30 -3.09 29.06 -5.03
C LEU A 30 -1.56 28.96 -4.88
N PRO A 31 -0.80 28.99 -5.99
CA PRO A 31 0.66 28.88 -5.93
C PRO A 31 1.29 30.13 -5.31
N SER A 32 2.38 29.95 -4.57
CA SER A 32 3.25 31.02 -4.12
C SER A 32 4.23 31.48 -5.20
N GLY A 33 4.53 30.60 -6.16
CA GLY A 33 5.55 30.80 -7.20
C GLY A 33 6.87 30.09 -6.91
N GLU A 34 7.04 29.54 -5.71
CA GLU A 34 8.24 28.81 -5.29
C GLU A 34 8.11 27.29 -5.47
N GLU A 35 6.93 26.80 -5.85
CA GLU A 35 6.66 25.38 -6.04
C GLU A 35 7.36 24.82 -7.29
N PRO A 36 7.93 23.61 -7.22
CA PRO A 36 8.42 22.93 -8.42
C PRO A 36 7.25 22.38 -9.25
N ARG A 37 7.47 22.25 -10.56
CA ARG A 37 6.61 21.41 -11.40
C ARG A 37 7.02 19.96 -11.26
N LEU A 38 6.06 19.08 -11.00
CA LEU A 38 6.27 17.66 -10.81
C LEU A 38 5.78 16.86 -12.02
N PHE A 39 6.65 16.00 -12.54
CA PHE A 39 6.29 14.98 -13.52
C PHE A 39 6.29 13.63 -12.83
N VAL A 40 5.13 13.00 -12.73
CA VAL A 40 4.90 11.89 -11.79
C VAL A 40 4.45 10.64 -12.53
N GLY A 41 5.02 9.50 -12.17
CA GLY A 41 4.64 8.21 -12.72
C GLY A 41 4.96 7.07 -11.74
N SER A 42 4.53 5.87 -12.09
CA SER A 42 4.88 4.65 -11.35
C SER A 42 4.59 3.42 -12.20
N ARG A 43 4.98 2.23 -11.75
CA ARG A 43 4.64 0.99 -12.45
C ARG A 43 3.14 0.84 -12.76
N ARG A 44 2.26 1.17 -11.80
CA ARG A 44 0.79 1.13 -12.04
C ARG A 44 0.24 2.37 -12.74
N GLY A 45 1.00 3.46 -12.73
CA GLY A 45 0.67 4.71 -13.38
C GLY A 45 -0.40 5.58 -12.74
N VAL A 46 -1.14 5.08 -11.74
CA VAL A 46 -2.16 5.82 -10.98
C VAL A 46 -1.78 5.93 -9.49
N PRO A 47 -2.24 6.97 -8.75
CA PRO A 47 -2.06 7.04 -7.30
C PRO A 47 -2.83 5.92 -6.59
N TYR A 48 -2.46 5.61 -5.35
CA TYR A 48 -3.23 4.66 -4.53
C TYR A 48 -4.69 5.11 -4.39
N ARG A 49 -5.59 4.13 -4.30
CA ARG A 49 -7.03 4.39 -4.16
C ARG A 49 -7.31 5.09 -2.84
N SER A 50 -8.31 5.96 -2.79
CA SER A 50 -8.78 6.68 -1.61
C SER A 50 -9.05 5.73 -0.44
N LYS A 51 -8.86 6.14 0.80
CA LYS A 51 -9.37 5.38 1.94
C LYS A 51 -10.91 5.37 1.88
N PRO A 52 -11.58 4.20 1.93
CA PRO A 52 -13.04 4.15 1.96
C PRO A 52 -13.58 4.73 3.27
N ILE A 53 -14.61 5.58 3.16
CA ILE A 53 -15.36 6.15 4.30
C ILE A 53 -16.58 5.30 4.68
N PRO A 54 -17.41 4.81 3.72
CA PRO A 54 -18.62 4.07 4.06
C PRO A 54 -18.31 2.85 4.93
N ILE A 55 -19.26 2.53 5.81
CA ILE A 55 -19.28 1.27 6.55
C ILE A 55 -20.25 0.30 5.88
N LEU A 56 -20.13 -0.99 6.21
CA LEU A 56 -21.06 -2.00 5.71
C LEU A 56 -22.51 -1.65 6.12
N ARG A 57 -23.43 -1.77 5.17
CA ARG A 57 -24.87 -1.67 5.36
C ARG A 57 -25.51 -3.05 5.49
N GLY A 58 -24.91 -4.06 4.86
CA GLY A 58 -25.38 -5.43 4.86
C GLY A 58 -24.88 -6.25 6.03
N GLU A 59 -24.74 -7.55 5.79
CA GLU A 59 -24.21 -8.48 6.78
C GLU A 59 -22.75 -8.16 7.14
N PRO A 60 -22.33 -8.42 8.40
CA PRO A 60 -20.94 -8.25 8.82
C PRO A 60 -19.95 -8.96 7.89
N ALA A 61 -18.75 -8.40 7.76
CA ALA A 61 -17.70 -9.04 6.99
C ALA A 61 -17.37 -10.43 7.53
N SER A 62 -17.42 -11.41 6.65
CA SER A 62 -17.02 -12.79 6.87
C SER A 62 -16.05 -13.22 5.78
N VAL A 63 -15.20 -14.19 6.12
CA VAL A 63 -14.28 -14.84 5.17
C VAL A 63 -14.89 -16.19 4.80
N ARG A 64 -14.89 -16.55 3.51
CA ARG A 64 -15.57 -17.77 3.02
C ARG A 64 -14.66 -18.75 2.30
N TYR A 65 -13.80 -18.26 1.43
CA TYR A 65 -13.06 -19.04 0.44
C TYR A 65 -11.56 -19.12 0.73
N LEU A 66 -10.92 -18.01 1.08
CA LEU A 66 -9.52 -18.00 1.50
C LEU A 66 -9.44 -17.93 3.02
N THR A 67 -9.53 -19.08 3.68
CA THR A 67 -9.53 -19.22 5.14
C THR A 67 -8.29 -19.97 5.63
N PRO A 68 -7.92 -19.85 6.93
CA PRO A 68 -6.88 -20.70 7.51
C PRO A 68 -7.18 -22.19 7.36
N SER A 69 -8.44 -22.60 7.46
CA SER A 69 -8.84 -24.00 7.24
C SER A 69 -8.64 -24.44 5.79
N ALA A 70 -9.01 -23.62 4.81
CA ALA A 70 -8.76 -23.92 3.40
C ALA A 70 -7.25 -24.03 3.10
N VAL A 71 -6.43 -23.18 3.71
CA VAL A 71 -4.97 -23.30 3.63
C VAL A 71 -4.48 -24.59 4.29
N ALA A 72 -5.01 -24.97 5.46
CA ALA A 72 -4.65 -26.22 6.13
C ALA A 72 -5.02 -27.45 5.31
N GLU A 73 -6.19 -27.45 4.66
CA GLU A 73 -6.61 -28.49 3.72
C GLU A 73 -5.64 -28.61 2.55
N LEU A 74 -5.25 -27.49 1.92
CA LEU A 74 -4.23 -27.49 0.86
C LEU A 74 -2.88 -28.03 1.36
N LEU A 75 -2.47 -27.67 2.59
CA LEU A 75 -1.22 -28.15 3.20
C LEU A 75 -1.25 -29.63 3.61
N SER A 76 -2.44 -30.25 3.65
CA SER A 76 -2.60 -31.69 3.91
C SER A 76 -2.32 -32.55 2.68
N VAL A 77 -2.50 -31.98 1.49
CA VAL A 77 -2.29 -32.65 0.20
C VAL A 77 -1.04 -32.15 -0.53
N HIS A 78 -0.53 -30.96 -0.17
CA HIS A 78 0.66 -30.37 -0.77
C HIS A 78 1.73 -30.08 0.29
N SER A 79 2.96 -30.55 0.03
CA SER A 79 4.13 -30.20 0.84
C SER A 79 4.43 -28.70 0.78
N THR A 80 4.30 -28.10 -0.40
CA THR A 80 4.52 -26.68 -0.67
C THR A 80 3.35 -26.10 -1.47
N LEU A 81 2.96 -24.87 -1.15
CA LEU A 81 1.86 -24.17 -1.83
C LEU A 81 2.39 -23.29 -2.98
N ASP A 82 1.72 -23.41 -4.12
CA ASP A 82 1.86 -22.50 -5.25
C ASP A 82 0.84 -21.37 -5.15
N PHE A 83 1.30 -20.12 -5.34
CA PHE A 83 0.43 -18.96 -5.23
C PHE A 83 -0.59 -18.91 -6.38
N GLU A 84 -0.19 -19.24 -7.60
CA GLU A 84 -1.03 -19.11 -8.78
C GLU A 84 -2.07 -20.24 -8.87
N SER A 85 -1.67 -21.49 -8.62
CA SER A 85 -2.58 -22.64 -8.77
C SER A 85 -3.42 -22.92 -7.51
N HIS A 86 -2.91 -22.66 -6.30
CA HIS A 86 -3.61 -23.04 -5.07
C HIS A 86 -4.27 -21.84 -4.37
N LEU A 87 -3.58 -20.69 -4.29
CA LEU A 87 -4.03 -19.57 -3.45
C LEU A 87 -4.81 -18.50 -4.22
N ARG A 88 -4.37 -18.13 -5.42
CA ARG A 88 -4.98 -17.09 -6.25
C ARG A 88 -6.44 -17.38 -6.58
N PRO A 89 -6.88 -18.63 -6.90
CA PRO A 89 -8.29 -18.91 -7.16
C PRO A 89 -9.17 -18.63 -5.92
N LEU A 90 -8.72 -19.04 -4.73
CA LEU A 90 -9.41 -18.77 -3.47
C LEU A 90 -9.45 -17.28 -3.17
N MET A 91 -8.34 -16.58 -3.39
CA MET A 91 -8.21 -15.13 -3.20
C MET A 91 -9.16 -14.34 -4.11
N VAL A 92 -9.19 -14.63 -5.41
CA VAL A 92 -10.07 -13.97 -6.38
C VAL A 92 -11.53 -14.13 -5.96
N ARG A 93 -11.91 -15.36 -5.59
CA ARG A 93 -13.26 -15.67 -5.13
C ARG A 93 -13.62 -14.98 -3.80
N GLU A 94 -12.66 -14.86 -2.88
CA GLU A 94 -12.82 -14.11 -1.62
C GLU A 94 -13.02 -12.60 -1.84
N LEU A 95 -12.25 -12.00 -2.76
CA LEU A 95 -12.43 -10.59 -3.11
C LEU A 95 -13.80 -10.33 -3.76
N ALA A 96 -14.22 -11.21 -4.68
CA ALA A 96 -15.55 -11.16 -5.27
C ALA A 96 -16.65 -11.32 -4.21
N TYR A 97 -16.49 -12.26 -3.27
CA TYR A 97 -17.41 -12.44 -2.17
C TYR A 97 -17.59 -11.18 -1.34
N GLY A 98 -16.49 -10.54 -0.90
CA GLY A 98 -16.56 -9.33 -0.09
C GLY A 98 -17.28 -8.18 -0.78
N HIS A 99 -17.05 -8.02 -2.09
CA HIS A 99 -17.70 -7.02 -2.94
C HIS A 99 -19.19 -7.33 -3.10
N TYR A 100 -19.54 -8.51 -3.61
CA TYR A 100 -20.92 -8.84 -3.93
C TYR A 100 -21.79 -9.13 -2.71
N ARG A 101 -21.23 -9.60 -1.58
CA ARG A 101 -21.99 -9.76 -0.33
C ARG A 101 -22.55 -8.42 0.12
N GLU A 102 -21.74 -7.36 0.05
CA GLU A 102 -22.21 -6.04 0.45
C GLU A 102 -23.28 -5.50 -0.51
N ILE A 103 -23.15 -5.75 -1.82
CA ILE A 103 -24.22 -5.45 -2.77
C ILE A 103 -25.48 -6.26 -2.43
N GLY A 104 -25.38 -7.57 -2.26
CA GLY A 104 -26.54 -8.44 -2.08
C GLY A 104 -27.26 -8.30 -0.75
N THR A 105 -26.54 -7.95 0.32
CA THR A 105 -27.10 -7.86 1.68
C THR A 105 -27.32 -6.41 2.13
N GLY A 106 -26.53 -5.45 1.66
CA GLY A 106 -26.65 -4.04 1.99
C GLY A 106 -27.43 -3.23 0.96
N HIS A 107 -27.35 -3.62 -0.32
CA HIS A 107 -27.99 -2.92 -1.44
C HIS A 107 -28.73 -3.88 -2.39
N PRO A 108 -29.62 -4.75 -1.90
CA PRO A 108 -30.25 -5.80 -2.71
C PRO A 108 -30.98 -5.25 -3.94
N HIS A 109 -31.40 -3.98 -3.89
CA HIS A 109 -32.00 -3.27 -5.02
C HIS A 109 -31.06 -3.13 -6.24
N ARG A 110 -29.75 -3.36 -6.12
CA ARG A 110 -28.76 -3.40 -7.22
C ARG A 110 -28.64 -4.77 -7.89
N LEU A 111 -29.22 -5.82 -7.32
CA LEU A 111 -29.28 -7.15 -7.93
C LEU A 111 -30.56 -7.34 -8.74
N LYS A 112 -30.48 -8.11 -9.83
CA LYS A 112 -31.63 -8.62 -10.60
C LYS A 112 -32.20 -9.91 -10.00
N VAL A 113 -31.42 -10.59 -9.17
CA VAL A 113 -31.71 -11.90 -8.56
C VAL A 113 -31.50 -11.83 -7.05
N PRO A 114 -32.08 -12.75 -6.25
CA PRO A 114 -31.76 -12.88 -4.84
C PRO A 114 -30.26 -13.07 -4.60
N TRP A 115 -29.73 -12.51 -3.49
CA TRP A 115 -28.33 -12.69 -3.09
C TRP A 115 -27.89 -14.15 -3.05
N SER A 116 -28.77 -15.07 -2.62
CA SER A 116 -28.49 -16.51 -2.58
C SER A 116 -28.14 -17.12 -3.94
N GLU A 117 -28.73 -16.62 -5.02
CA GLU A 117 -28.41 -17.08 -6.38
C GLU A 117 -27.01 -16.60 -6.80
N LEU A 118 -26.69 -15.33 -6.55
CA LEU A 118 -25.36 -14.79 -6.88
C LEU A 118 -24.27 -15.45 -6.02
N GLN A 119 -24.54 -15.67 -4.73
CA GLN A 119 -23.65 -16.42 -3.86
C GLN A 119 -23.40 -17.84 -4.38
N SER A 120 -24.44 -18.52 -4.85
CA SER A 120 -24.32 -19.86 -5.46
C SER A 120 -23.49 -19.84 -6.75
N ALA A 121 -23.60 -18.77 -7.55
CA ALA A 121 -22.75 -18.56 -8.72
C ALA A 121 -21.27 -18.40 -8.32
N LEU A 122 -20.97 -17.63 -7.26
CA LEU A 122 -19.61 -17.52 -6.71
C LEU A 122 -19.08 -18.86 -6.19
N ASP A 123 -19.91 -19.63 -5.46
CA ASP A 123 -19.52 -20.96 -4.94
C ASP A 123 -19.10 -21.90 -6.08
N ARG A 124 -19.79 -21.85 -7.22
CA ARG A 124 -19.47 -22.58 -8.46
C ARG A 124 -18.37 -21.95 -9.33
N ASN A 125 -17.82 -20.80 -8.92
CA ASN A 125 -16.82 -20.04 -9.68
C ASN A 125 -17.32 -19.62 -11.08
N ALA A 126 -18.54 -19.07 -11.13
CA ALA A 126 -19.14 -18.49 -12.33
C ALA A 126 -18.24 -17.43 -12.98
N ASP A 127 -18.32 -17.32 -14.30
CA ASP A 127 -17.55 -16.34 -15.06
C ASP A 127 -18.13 -14.92 -14.92
N PRO A 128 -17.37 -13.87 -15.32
CA PRO A 128 -17.84 -12.49 -15.22
C PRO A 128 -19.10 -12.17 -16.02
N LEU A 129 -19.39 -12.90 -17.10
CA LEU A 129 -20.59 -12.67 -17.93
C LEU A 129 -21.84 -13.15 -17.19
N GLU A 130 -21.78 -14.33 -16.57
CA GLU A 130 -22.83 -14.84 -15.70
C GLU A 130 -23.07 -13.87 -14.53
N LEU A 131 -22.01 -13.45 -13.82
CA LEU A 131 -22.12 -12.49 -12.72
C LEU A 131 -22.71 -11.15 -13.17
N SER A 132 -22.29 -10.61 -14.33
CA SER A 132 -22.82 -9.36 -14.89
C SER A 132 -24.32 -9.44 -15.17
N SER A 133 -24.80 -10.59 -15.65
CA SER A 133 -26.23 -10.79 -15.95
C SER A 133 -27.13 -10.68 -14.70
N MET A 134 -26.57 -10.90 -13.50
CA MET A 134 -27.24 -10.85 -12.20
C MET A 134 -27.27 -9.43 -11.60
N LEU A 135 -26.53 -8.47 -12.18
CA LEU A 135 -26.40 -7.09 -11.69
C LEU A 135 -27.30 -6.15 -12.50
N LYS A 136 -27.87 -5.13 -11.84
CA LYS A 136 -28.65 -4.09 -12.54
C LYS A 136 -27.75 -3.11 -13.28
N ASP A 137 -26.65 -2.70 -12.66
CA ASP A 137 -25.64 -1.83 -13.27
C ASP A 137 -24.40 -2.66 -13.65
N PRO A 138 -23.97 -2.69 -14.92
CA PRO A 138 -22.72 -3.31 -15.33
C PRO A 138 -21.48 -2.78 -14.58
N GLN A 139 -21.51 -1.56 -14.06
CA GLN A 139 -20.41 -0.98 -13.27
C GLN A 139 -20.21 -1.64 -11.90
N ASP A 140 -21.17 -2.46 -11.46
CA ASP A 140 -21.07 -3.23 -10.22
C ASP A 140 -20.24 -4.51 -10.41
N LEU A 141 -19.89 -4.86 -11.64
CA LEU A 141 -19.02 -5.99 -11.94
C LEU A 141 -17.61 -5.72 -11.41
N LEU A 142 -17.10 -6.62 -10.56
CA LEU A 142 -15.74 -6.54 -10.05
C LEU A 142 -14.77 -7.10 -11.09
N ASP A 143 -14.13 -6.21 -11.85
CA ASP A 143 -13.00 -6.54 -12.70
C ASP A 143 -11.67 -6.30 -11.93
N LEU A 144 -11.08 -7.39 -11.44
CA LEU A 144 -9.83 -7.33 -10.68
C LEU A 144 -8.62 -6.95 -11.55
N ASP A 145 -8.61 -7.25 -12.84
CA ASP A 145 -7.49 -6.95 -13.72
C ASP A 145 -7.48 -5.46 -14.06
N THR A 146 -8.64 -4.90 -14.44
CA THR A 146 -8.81 -3.45 -14.62
C THR A 146 -8.54 -2.69 -13.32
N LEU A 147 -8.98 -3.24 -12.18
CA LEU A 147 -8.68 -2.65 -10.87
C LEU A 147 -7.17 -2.67 -10.57
N ALA A 148 -6.48 -3.77 -10.86
CA ALA A 148 -5.04 -3.91 -10.58
C ALA A 148 -4.17 -3.07 -11.52
N TYR A 149 -4.60 -2.88 -12.77
CA TYR A 149 -3.84 -2.20 -13.83
C TYR A 149 -4.73 -1.28 -14.69
N PRO A 150 -5.19 -0.12 -14.17
CA PRO A 150 -6.20 0.71 -14.84
C PRO A 150 -5.81 1.27 -16.22
N LEU A 151 -4.51 1.39 -16.51
CA LEU A 151 -3.99 1.90 -17.78
C LEU A 151 -3.65 0.79 -18.78
N ARG A 152 -3.72 -0.49 -18.39
CA ARG A 152 -3.34 -1.60 -19.27
C ARG A 152 -4.42 -1.79 -20.34
N GLY A 153 -4.04 -1.59 -21.60
CA GLY A 153 -4.96 -1.74 -22.74
C GLY A 153 -6.00 -0.62 -22.86
N ALA A 154 -5.91 0.43 -22.04
CA ALA A 154 -6.78 1.58 -22.13
C ALA A 154 -6.34 2.51 -23.27
N ASP A 155 -7.29 2.97 -24.07
CA ASP A 155 -7.06 4.07 -25.03
C ASP A 155 -7.21 5.41 -24.31
N VAL A 156 -6.08 6.10 -24.09
CA VAL A 156 -6.01 7.30 -23.26
C VAL A 156 -5.32 8.43 -24.04
N PRO A 157 -6.03 9.11 -24.96
CA PRO A 157 -5.45 10.20 -25.76
C PRO A 157 -5.10 11.43 -24.91
N ASP A 158 -5.88 11.71 -23.86
CA ASP A 158 -5.58 12.73 -22.86
C ASP A 158 -5.41 12.08 -21.47
N LEU A 159 -4.15 11.78 -21.13
CA LEU A 159 -3.81 11.20 -19.84
C LEU A 159 -4.17 12.11 -18.66
N GLN A 160 -4.07 13.43 -18.81
CA GLN A 160 -4.32 14.33 -17.69
C GLN A 160 -5.80 14.35 -17.35
N HIS A 161 -6.66 14.44 -18.37
CA HIS A 161 -8.10 14.37 -18.20
C HIS A 161 -8.56 13.01 -17.68
N TRP A 162 -8.06 11.92 -18.27
CA TRP A 162 -8.39 10.56 -17.83
C TRP A 162 -7.97 10.31 -16.37
N MET A 163 -6.77 10.76 -15.97
CA MET A 163 -6.29 10.61 -14.60
C MET A 163 -7.17 11.38 -13.63
N ALA A 164 -7.59 12.59 -14.00
CA ALA A 164 -8.50 13.38 -13.19
C ALA A 164 -9.83 12.64 -12.96
N GLN A 165 -10.45 12.13 -14.02
CA GLN A 165 -11.69 11.34 -13.95
C GLN A 165 -11.51 10.05 -13.14
N HIS A 166 -10.37 9.35 -13.29
CA HIS A 166 -10.06 8.13 -12.53
C HIS A 166 -10.03 8.40 -11.03
N ILE A 167 -9.35 9.47 -10.61
CA ILE A 167 -9.23 9.87 -9.21
C ILE A 167 -10.57 10.39 -8.68
N GLU A 168 -11.29 11.23 -9.44
CA GLU A 168 -12.61 11.76 -9.06
C GLU A 168 -13.62 10.63 -8.84
N THR A 169 -13.68 9.67 -9.78
CA THR A 169 -14.57 8.49 -9.69
C THR A 169 -14.22 7.62 -8.49
N ASP A 170 -12.93 7.39 -8.22
CA ASP A 170 -12.51 6.64 -7.04
C ASP A 170 -12.91 7.33 -5.74
N VAL A 171 -12.62 8.63 -5.62
CA VAL A 171 -13.00 9.42 -4.46
C VAL A 171 -14.52 9.37 -4.25
N GLN A 172 -15.31 9.57 -5.31
CA GLN A 172 -16.77 9.50 -5.23
C GLN A 172 -17.24 8.13 -4.73
N LYS A 173 -16.88 7.03 -5.42
CA LYS A 173 -17.27 5.66 -5.03
C LYS A 173 -16.81 5.28 -3.62
N ARG A 174 -15.69 5.82 -3.15
CA ARG A 174 -15.16 5.52 -1.81
C ARG A 174 -15.65 6.47 -0.71
N THR A 175 -16.51 7.43 -1.04
CA THR A 175 -17.15 8.34 -0.06
C THR A 175 -18.67 8.33 -0.09
N ASP A 176 -19.28 7.72 -1.11
CA ASP A 176 -20.72 7.57 -1.24
C ASP A 176 -21.21 6.29 -0.55
N ASP A 177 -22.21 6.42 0.32
CA ASP A 177 -22.81 5.31 1.06
C ASP A 177 -23.54 4.30 0.16
N LEU A 178 -23.95 4.71 -1.05
CA LEU A 178 -24.49 3.79 -2.06
C LEU A 178 -23.43 2.84 -2.61
N HIS A 179 -22.14 3.12 -2.36
CA HIS A 179 -20.99 2.38 -2.86
C HIS A 179 -20.19 1.68 -1.75
N SER A 180 -20.86 1.23 -0.67
CA SER A 180 -20.23 0.53 0.45
C SER A 180 -19.60 -0.82 0.08
N GLU A 181 -19.87 -1.38 -1.11
CA GLU A 181 -19.17 -2.56 -1.66
C GLU A 181 -17.66 -2.34 -1.77
N SER A 182 -17.23 -1.09 -1.96
CA SER A 182 -15.81 -0.72 -1.94
C SER A 182 -15.17 -0.97 -0.57
N PHE A 183 -15.94 -0.80 0.51
CA PHE A 183 -15.54 -1.15 1.87
C PHE A 183 -15.60 -2.67 2.10
N GLY A 184 -16.60 -3.35 1.53
CA GLY A 184 -16.67 -4.83 1.50
C GLY A 184 -15.43 -5.47 0.87
N LEU A 185 -15.01 -4.98 -0.30
CA LEU A 185 -13.79 -5.37 -0.99
C LEU A 185 -12.54 -5.02 -0.16
N PHE A 186 -12.51 -3.85 0.47
CA PHE A 186 -11.43 -3.44 1.37
C PHE A 186 -11.27 -4.40 2.57
N LEU A 187 -12.36 -4.88 3.17
CA LEU A 187 -12.27 -5.85 4.25
C LEU A 187 -11.83 -7.23 3.75
N ALA A 188 -12.32 -7.68 2.59
CA ALA A 188 -11.88 -8.93 1.97
C ALA A 188 -10.38 -8.92 1.65
N ILE A 189 -9.83 -7.82 1.13
CA ILE A 189 -8.40 -7.73 0.84
C ILE A 189 -7.54 -7.73 2.12
N LEU A 190 -8.02 -7.12 3.21
CA LEU A 190 -7.37 -7.24 4.53
C LEU A 190 -7.40 -8.69 5.03
N GLY A 191 -8.54 -9.38 4.89
CA GLY A 191 -8.71 -10.78 5.26
C GLY A 191 -7.75 -11.70 4.50
N CYS A 192 -7.74 -11.59 3.16
CA CYS A 192 -6.81 -12.31 2.29
C CYS A 192 -5.35 -12.07 2.70
N HIS A 193 -4.97 -10.81 2.96
CA HIS A 193 -3.61 -10.49 3.36
C HIS A 193 -3.24 -11.10 4.71
N GLY A 194 -4.18 -11.12 5.66
CA GLY A 194 -4.01 -11.78 6.95
C GLY A 194 -3.78 -13.28 6.83
N VAL A 195 -4.57 -13.97 6.00
CA VAL A 195 -4.44 -15.42 5.77
C VAL A 195 -3.13 -15.74 5.05
N LEU A 196 -2.82 -15.03 3.96
CA LEU A 196 -1.58 -15.25 3.19
C LEU A 196 -0.32 -14.98 4.02
N SER A 197 -0.34 -13.96 4.87
CA SER A 197 0.78 -13.65 5.77
C SER A 197 0.95 -14.68 6.90
N GLY A 198 -0.07 -15.51 7.14
CA GLY A 198 -0.01 -16.60 8.13
C GLY A 198 0.58 -17.90 7.59
N ILE A 199 0.84 -18.00 6.28
CA ILE A 199 1.44 -19.19 5.66
C ILE A 199 2.94 -19.21 5.98
N PRO A 200 3.48 -20.29 6.57
CA PRO A 200 4.92 -20.41 6.80
C PRO A 200 5.72 -20.34 5.48
N LEU A 201 6.84 -19.60 5.48
CA LEU A 201 7.63 -19.36 4.27
C LEU A 201 8.24 -20.65 3.69
N ASP A 202 8.58 -21.62 4.54
CA ASP A 202 9.08 -22.95 4.16
C ASP A 202 8.00 -23.84 3.53
N ARG A 203 6.72 -23.46 3.66
CA ARG A 203 5.58 -24.09 3.01
C ARG A 203 5.17 -23.40 1.71
N LEU A 204 5.92 -22.39 1.26
CA LEU A 204 5.72 -21.72 -0.03
C LEU A 204 6.88 -22.04 -0.97
N SER A 205 6.60 -22.18 -2.27
CA SER A 205 7.70 -22.15 -3.25
C SER A 205 8.38 -20.77 -3.21
N PRO A 206 9.68 -20.65 -3.57
CA PRO A 206 10.35 -19.35 -3.66
C PRO A 206 9.61 -18.37 -4.59
N ALA A 207 9.06 -18.87 -5.69
CA ALA A 207 8.24 -18.08 -6.61
C ALA A 207 6.95 -17.59 -5.94
N SER A 208 6.26 -18.43 -5.16
CA SER A 208 5.07 -18.04 -4.40
C SER A 208 5.38 -16.99 -3.33
N ALA A 209 6.49 -17.16 -2.59
CA ALA A 209 6.92 -16.19 -1.60
C ALA A 209 7.21 -14.83 -2.25
N GLN A 210 7.82 -14.82 -3.43
CA GLN A 210 8.05 -13.61 -4.23
C GLN A 210 6.74 -13.02 -4.78
N ALA A 211 5.80 -13.85 -5.24
CA ALA A 211 4.49 -13.38 -5.72
C ALA A 211 3.68 -12.71 -4.60
N ILE A 212 3.69 -13.29 -3.40
CA ILE A 212 3.00 -12.76 -2.21
C ILE A 212 3.64 -11.44 -1.75
N SER A 213 4.97 -11.42 -1.60
CA SER A 213 5.71 -10.23 -1.12
C SER A 213 5.84 -9.13 -2.17
N GLY A 214 5.75 -9.46 -3.46
CA GLY A 214 5.84 -8.54 -4.59
C GLY A 214 4.46 -8.16 -5.14
N THR A 215 3.95 -8.97 -6.08
CA THR A 215 2.74 -8.66 -6.87
C THR A 215 1.51 -8.47 -5.99
N TRP A 216 1.24 -9.41 -5.09
CA TRP A 216 0.11 -9.33 -4.16
C TRP A 216 0.25 -8.15 -3.21
N HIS A 217 1.39 -8.00 -2.53
CA HIS A 217 1.59 -6.88 -1.61
C HIS A 217 1.42 -5.52 -2.29
N SER A 218 1.90 -5.38 -3.53
CA SER A 218 1.69 -4.16 -4.33
C SER A 218 0.22 -3.88 -4.62
N PHE A 219 -0.58 -4.92 -4.92
CA PHE A 219 -2.03 -4.78 -5.14
C PHE A 219 -2.78 -4.48 -3.84
N PHE A 220 -2.44 -5.18 -2.76
CA PHE A 220 -2.94 -4.93 -1.41
C PHE A 220 -2.70 -3.48 -0.98
N SER A 221 -1.47 -2.98 -1.06
CA SER A 221 -1.15 -1.62 -0.66
C SER A 221 -1.88 -0.58 -1.52
N TYR A 222 -2.00 -0.83 -2.82
CA TYR A 222 -2.72 0.05 -3.73
C TYR A 222 -4.19 0.26 -3.33
N LEU A 223 -4.86 -0.79 -2.86
CA LEU A 223 -6.27 -0.73 -2.46
C LEU A 223 -6.50 -0.36 -0.99
N ALA A 224 -5.64 -0.83 -0.08
CA ALA A 224 -5.86 -0.77 1.36
C ALA A 224 -5.03 0.29 2.11
N SER A 225 -3.91 0.72 1.52
CA SER A 225 -2.97 1.71 2.10
C SER A 225 -3.08 3.08 1.44
N GLY A 226 -4.25 3.38 0.89
CA GLY A 226 -4.62 4.65 0.29
C GLY A 226 -4.57 5.87 1.20
N PRO A 227 -4.35 7.08 0.65
CA PRO A 227 -4.48 8.32 1.41
C PRO A 227 -5.96 8.65 1.70
N PRO A 228 -6.25 9.56 2.65
CA PRO A 228 -7.59 10.10 2.84
C PRO A 228 -8.12 10.78 1.56
N PRO A 229 -9.44 10.78 1.30
CA PRO A 229 -10.02 11.38 0.09
C PRO A 229 -9.61 12.84 -0.15
N ALA A 230 -9.47 13.63 0.92
CA ALA A 230 -9.03 15.03 0.84
C ALA A 230 -7.67 15.18 0.13
N ARG A 231 -6.72 14.26 0.37
CA ARG A 231 -5.39 14.30 -0.27
C ARG A 231 -5.44 14.02 -1.77
N LEU A 232 -6.40 13.21 -2.22
CA LEU A 232 -6.60 13.00 -3.65
C LEU A 232 -7.28 14.20 -4.32
N ARG A 233 -8.19 14.89 -3.63
CA ARG A 233 -8.75 16.16 -4.11
C ARG A 233 -7.68 17.26 -4.21
N GLU A 234 -6.77 17.31 -3.24
CA GLU A 234 -5.60 18.20 -3.29
C GLU A 234 -4.70 17.89 -4.50
N LEU A 235 -4.41 16.61 -4.76
CA LEU A 235 -3.65 16.18 -5.94
C LEU A 235 -4.31 16.64 -7.25
N LEU A 236 -5.64 16.54 -7.35
CA LEU A 236 -6.40 17.05 -8.50
C LEU A 236 -6.30 18.57 -8.63
N ALA A 237 -6.39 19.31 -7.53
CA ALA A 237 -6.24 20.76 -7.55
C ALA A 237 -4.84 21.19 -8.03
N LEU A 238 -3.79 20.45 -7.64
CA LEU A 238 -2.42 20.68 -8.11
C LEU A 238 -2.23 20.34 -9.60
N GLN A 239 -2.88 19.27 -10.07
CA GLN A 239 -2.90 18.94 -11.50
C GLN A 239 -3.61 20.02 -12.31
N LYS A 240 -4.77 20.50 -11.85
CA LYS A 240 -5.52 21.61 -12.47
C LYS A 240 -4.72 22.93 -12.48
N ALA A 241 -3.88 23.16 -11.47
CA ALA A 241 -2.98 24.30 -11.40
C ALA A 241 -1.73 24.17 -12.31
N GLY A 242 -1.55 23.02 -13.00
CA GLY A 242 -0.39 22.78 -13.87
C GLY A 242 0.92 22.52 -13.14
N LEU A 243 0.86 22.19 -11.85
CA LEU A 243 2.04 21.88 -11.02
C LEU A 243 2.32 20.38 -10.96
N VAL A 244 1.35 19.52 -11.23
CA VAL A 244 1.51 18.06 -11.30
C VAL A 244 1.08 17.57 -12.68
N HIS A 245 1.98 16.84 -13.35
CA HIS A 245 1.75 16.23 -14.66
C HIS A 245 1.98 14.72 -14.57
N PHE A 246 0.97 13.93 -14.93
CA PHE A 246 1.08 12.48 -14.92
C PHE A 246 1.79 11.98 -16.18
N LEU A 247 2.66 10.98 -16.01
CA LEU A 247 3.42 10.37 -17.10
C LEU A 247 2.84 9.02 -17.53
N GLY A 248 2.08 8.32 -16.68
CA GLY A 248 1.49 7.02 -16.99
C GLY A 248 2.13 5.85 -16.23
N ALA A 249 1.76 4.64 -16.63
CA ALA A 249 2.23 3.36 -16.08
C ALA A 249 3.60 2.97 -16.62
N ASP A 250 4.24 1.99 -15.99
CA ASP A 250 5.54 1.46 -16.40
C ASP A 250 6.58 2.55 -16.69
N LEU A 251 6.64 3.55 -15.79
CA LEU A 251 7.59 4.65 -15.90
C LEU A 251 9.03 4.11 -15.91
N GLU A 252 9.76 4.41 -16.97
CA GLU A 252 11.20 4.22 -17.09
C GLU A 252 11.89 5.56 -16.90
N VAL A 253 12.96 5.57 -16.11
CA VAL A 253 13.84 6.74 -15.95
C VAL A 253 15.26 6.33 -16.26
N ARG A 254 15.95 7.12 -17.08
CA ARG A 254 17.36 6.93 -17.45
C ARG A 254 18.14 8.19 -17.15
N SER A 255 19.39 8.04 -16.75
CA SER A 255 20.32 9.16 -16.67
C SER A 255 20.95 9.40 -18.05
N ASP A 256 20.98 10.65 -18.49
CA ASP A 256 21.73 11.10 -19.64
C ASP A 256 23.05 11.68 -19.15
N GLU A 257 24.14 10.92 -19.32
CA GLU A 257 25.46 11.30 -18.85
C GLU A 257 26.04 12.52 -19.59
N ALA A 258 25.63 12.77 -20.84
CA ALA A 258 26.14 13.89 -21.62
C ALA A 258 25.60 15.23 -21.10
N THR A 259 24.34 15.25 -20.63
CA THR A 259 23.68 16.45 -20.12
C THR A 259 23.61 16.51 -18.59
N GLY A 260 23.86 15.39 -17.91
CA GLY A 260 23.69 15.25 -16.46
C GLY A 260 22.22 15.23 -16.00
N ARG A 261 21.27 15.02 -16.92
CA ARG A 261 19.83 15.10 -16.67
C ARG A 261 19.20 13.71 -16.57
N PHE A 262 17.97 13.66 -16.05
CA PHE A 262 17.14 12.47 -16.06
C PHE A 262 16.11 12.55 -17.18
N ILE A 263 15.93 11.46 -17.92
CA ILE A 263 14.91 11.33 -18.96
C ILE A 263 13.88 10.31 -18.48
N ALA A 264 12.65 10.77 -18.31
CA ALA A 264 11.52 9.97 -17.88
C ALA A 264 10.58 9.69 -19.08
N ARG A 265 10.19 8.42 -19.25
CA ARG A 265 9.30 7.96 -20.32
C ARG A 265 8.33 6.92 -19.77
N SER A 266 7.09 6.97 -20.24
CA SER A 266 6.12 5.88 -20.08
C SER A 266 5.70 5.43 -21.47
N ALA A 267 5.67 4.11 -21.72
CA ALA A 267 5.12 3.58 -22.96
C ALA A 267 3.58 3.45 -22.91
N SER A 268 2.99 3.57 -21.72
CA SER A 268 1.54 3.41 -21.52
C SER A 268 0.77 4.71 -21.75
N SER A 269 1.44 5.78 -22.18
CA SER A 269 0.82 7.06 -22.43
C SER A 269 1.42 7.68 -23.69
N GLY A 270 0.62 8.44 -24.44
CA GLY A 270 1.11 9.24 -25.55
C GLY A 270 1.94 10.46 -25.12
N VAL A 271 2.31 10.56 -23.83
CA VAL A 271 3.06 11.70 -23.30
C VAL A 271 4.52 11.62 -23.77
N ALA A 272 5.01 12.71 -24.34
CA ALA A 272 6.39 12.80 -24.78
C ALA A 272 7.37 12.61 -23.60
N PRO A 273 8.56 12.03 -23.83
CA PRO A 273 9.59 11.95 -22.80
C PRO A 273 9.92 13.31 -22.20
N VAL A 274 10.12 13.33 -20.88
CA VAL A 274 10.43 14.56 -20.13
C VAL A 274 11.86 14.50 -19.62
N SER A 275 12.61 15.60 -19.80
CA SER A 275 13.97 15.76 -19.25
C SER A 275 13.95 16.70 -18.05
N THR A 276 14.51 16.27 -16.91
CA THR A 276 14.56 17.03 -15.66
C THR A 276 15.95 16.96 -15.02
N ASP A 277 16.29 17.97 -14.21
CA ASP A 277 17.57 18.02 -13.49
C ASP A 277 17.54 17.22 -12.17
N VAL A 278 16.34 16.89 -11.69
CA VAL A 278 16.13 16.21 -10.42
C VAL A 278 15.22 15.01 -10.62
N LEU A 279 15.63 13.88 -10.03
CA LEU A 279 14.81 12.69 -9.83
C LEU A 279 14.58 12.50 -8.33
N ILE A 280 13.32 12.35 -7.93
CA ILE A 280 12.95 11.96 -6.57
C ILE A 280 12.33 10.58 -6.63
N ASP A 281 13.01 9.60 -6.03
CA ASP A 281 12.42 8.29 -5.82
C ASP A 281 11.61 8.28 -4.51
N ALA A 282 10.30 8.41 -4.64
CA ALA A 282 9.33 8.35 -3.54
C ALA A 282 8.80 6.91 -3.31
N PHE A 283 9.61 5.89 -3.66
CA PHE A 283 9.35 4.50 -3.34
C PHE A 283 9.77 4.18 -1.90
N LEU A 284 8.94 3.38 -1.21
CA LEU A 284 9.31 2.80 0.08
C LEU A 284 9.85 1.39 -0.21
N PRO A 285 11.17 1.17 -0.17
CA PRO A 285 11.75 -0.13 -0.47
C PRO A 285 11.31 -1.19 0.53
N SER A 286 11.24 -2.43 0.05
CA SER A 286 11.09 -3.60 0.91
C SER A 286 12.20 -3.62 1.96
N GLN A 287 11.82 -3.90 3.19
CA GLN A 287 12.70 -3.91 4.34
C GLN A 287 13.62 -5.14 4.25
N THR A 288 14.80 -4.97 3.68
CA THR A 288 15.89 -5.93 3.86
C THR A 288 16.37 -5.86 5.30
N VAL A 289 16.53 -7.02 5.94
CA VAL A 289 17.19 -7.11 7.24
C VAL A 289 18.62 -6.66 7.02
N ALA A 290 18.94 -5.46 7.48
CA ALA A 290 20.27 -4.87 7.38
C ALA A 290 21.08 -5.09 8.65
N VAL A 291 20.43 -5.39 9.78
CA VAL A 291 21.07 -5.50 11.10
C VAL A 291 20.50 -6.70 11.87
N THR A 292 21.36 -7.65 12.23
CA THR A 292 20.97 -8.75 13.12
C THR A 292 20.93 -8.26 14.56
N VAL A 293 19.86 -8.59 15.29
CA VAL A 293 19.69 -8.28 16.72
C VAL A 293 19.24 -9.51 17.49
N ASP A 294 19.52 -9.54 18.79
CA ASP A 294 18.97 -10.55 19.70
C ASP A 294 17.56 -10.19 20.21
N SER A 295 17.01 -11.02 21.11
CA SER A 295 15.70 -10.79 21.74
C SER A 295 15.64 -9.54 22.63
N GLN A 296 16.78 -8.87 22.84
CA GLN A 296 16.94 -7.64 23.60
C GLN A 296 17.25 -6.45 22.69
N SER A 297 17.09 -6.57 21.36
CA SER A 297 17.38 -5.51 20.39
C SER A 297 18.86 -5.05 20.38
N ARG A 298 19.78 -5.87 20.93
CA ARG A 298 21.22 -5.59 20.86
C ARG A 298 21.75 -6.02 19.51
N VAL A 299 22.54 -5.17 18.87
CA VAL A 299 23.15 -5.47 17.57
C VAL A 299 24.14 -6.61 17.73
N LEU A 300 24.03 -7.64 16.89
CA LEU A 300 24.94 -8.77 16.87
C LEU A 300 26.06 -8.54 15.83
N ALA A 301 27.30 -8.84 16.21
CA ALA A 301 28.41 -8.95 15.27
C ALA A 301 28.31 -10.26 14.45
N GLU A 302 29.15 -10.42 13.42
CA GLU A 302 29.16 -11.62 12.57
C GLU A 302 29.40 -12.92 13.36
N ASN A 303 30.11 -12.84 14.48
CA ASN A 303 30.34 -13.97 15.40
C ASN A 303 29.14 -14.28 16.34
N GLY A 304 28.01 -13.59 16.16
CA GLY A 304 26.78 -13.76 16.95
C GLY A 304 26.81 -13.13 18.33
N GLN A 305 27.87 -12.41 18.71
CA GLN A 305 27.97 -11.74 20.01
C GLN A 305 27.37 -10.33 19.98
N PRO A 306 26.68 -9.88 21.04
CA PRO A 306 26.19 -8.51 21.15
C PRO A 306 27.32 -7.49 21.14
N VAL A 307 27.19 -6.46 20.31
CA VAL A 307 28.11 -5.32 20.29
C VAL A 307 27.78 -4.40 21.46
N PRO A 308 28.71 -4.17 22.41
CA PRO A 308 28.44 -3.36 23.59
C PRO A 308 27.94 -1.95 23.24
N GLY A 309 26.88 -1.51 23.93
CA GLY A 309 26.31 -0.17 23.76
C GLY A 309 25.60 0.08 22.41
N ARG A 310 25.46 -0.93 21.54
CA ARG A 310 24.73 -0.80 20.27
C ARG A 310 23.39 -1.52 20.32
N PHE A 311 22.33 -0.74 20.14
CA PHE A 311 20.97 -1.21 20.06
C PHE A 311 20.38 -0.78 18.71
N ALA A 312 19.54 -1.62 18.13
CA ALA A 312 18.81 -1.30 16.91
C ALA A 312 17.38 -1.77 17.04
N LEU A 313 16.46 -0.89 16.65
CA LEU A 313 15.02 -1.14 16.73
C LEU A 313 14.40 -0.70 15.41
N GLY A 314 13.41 -1.47 14.95
CA GLY A 314 12.60 -1.13 13.81
C GLY A 314 12.79 -2.06 12.62
N PRO A 315 12.17 -1.72 11.50
CA PRO A 315 11.91 -2.66 10.41
C PRO A 315 13.15 -3.22 9.69
N PHE A 316 14.30 -2.59 9.86
CA PHE A 316 15.57 -2.99 9.24
C PHE A 316 16.35 -4.00 10.09
N THR A 317 15.83 -4.41 11.26
CA THR A 317 16.48 -5.39 12.13
C THR A 317 15.93 -6.80 11.93
N SER A 318 16.64 -7.82 12.43
CA SER A 318 16.18 -9.21 12.44
C SER A 318 15.14 -9.53 13.53
N ALA A 319 14.68 -8.53 14.29
CA ALA A 319 13.68 -8.74 15.33
C ALA A 319 12.34 -9.22 14.76
N VAL A 320 11.60 -9.99 15.55
CA VAL A 320 10.27 -10.49 15.17
C VAL A 320 9.33 -9.30 14.96
N LYS A 321 8.89 -9.13 13.72
CA LYS A 321 8.13 -7.97 13.26
C LYS A 321 6.86 -7.75 14.09
N THR A 322 6.82 -6.65 14.83
CA THR A 322 5.59 -6.13 15.42
C THR A 322 4.87 -5.22 14.42
N ARG A 323 3.54 -5.36 14.29
CA ARG A 323 2.73 -4.71 13.23
C ARG A 323 2.98 -3.19 13.18
N VAL A 324 3.16 -2.65 11.97
CA VAL A 324 3.56 -1.25 11.67
C VAL A 324 2.49 -0.20 12.05
N PHE A 325 1.26 -0.61 12.34
CA PHE A 325 0.17 0.29 12.74
C PHE A 325 -0.34 -0.05 14.14
N SER A 326 0.10 0.71 15.13
CA SER A 326 -0.45 0.69 16.48
C SER A 326 -1.65 1.62 16.58
N ARG A 327 -2.77 1.15 17.13
CA ARG A 327 -3.93 2.02 17.43
C ARG A 327 -3.62 2.88 18.67
N PRO A 328 -4.10 4.14 18.75
CA PRO A 328 -4.04 4.90 20.00
C PRO A 328 -4.61 4.09 21.17
N ARG A 329 -3.92 4.11 22.32
CA ARG A 329 -4.29 3.38 23.55
C ARG A 329 -4.35 1.85 23.42
N SER A 330 -3.82 1.27 22.35
CA SER A 330 -3.58 -0.17 22.30
C SER A 330 -2.20 -0.45 22.91
N ASN A 331 -2.09 -1.41 23.84
CA ASN A 331 -0.80 -1.93 24.31
C ASN A 331 -0.15 -2.79 23.21
N ALA A 332 0.07 -2.17 22.05
CA ALA A 332 0.47 -2.83 20.82
C ALA A 332 1.86 -3.45 20.97
N PRO A 333 2.14 -4.57 20.28
CA PRO A 333 3.44 -5.23 20.36
C PRO A 333 4.63 -4.29 20.11
N GLY A 334 4.54 -3.35 19.16
CA GLY A 334 5.61 -2.38 18.91
C GLY A 334 5.83 -1.39 20.06
N PHE A 335 4.79 -1.04 20.81
CA PHE A 335 4.98 -0.22 22.02
C PHE A 335 5.65 -1.01 23.14
N ARG A 336 5.32 -2.29 23.29
CA ARG A 336 5.98 -3.17 24.28
C ARG A 336 7.46 -3.38 23.96
N GLU A 337 7.79 -3.53 22.69
CA GLU A 337 9.16 -3.65 22.20
C GLU A 337 9.97 -2.38 22.51
N ASN A 338 9.40 -1.21 22.20
CA ASN A 338 10.02 0.08 22.51
C ASN A 338 10.19 0.30 24.02
N ASP A 339 9.19 -0.07 24.84
CA ASP A 339 9.26 0.05 26.30
C ASP A 339 10.32 -0.88 26.91
N ALA A 340 10.42 -2.12 26.40
CA ALA A 340 11.44 -3.07 26.83
C ALA A 340 12.86 -2.55 26.52
N LEU A 341 13.09 -2.00 25.33
CA LEU A 341 14.37 -1.38 24.97
C LEU A 341 14.66 -0.14 25.85
N ALA A 342 13.66 0.71 26.09
CA ALA A 342 13.84 1.88 26.94
C ALA A 342 14.31 1.51 28.36
N ARG A 343 13.72 0.45 28.96
CA ARG A 343 14.16 -0.06 30.27
C ARG A 343 15.62 -0.54 30.25
N GLN A 344 16.02 -1.24 29.19
CA GLN A 344 17.41 -1.71 29.05
C GLN A 344 18.41 -0.58 28.89
N LEU A 345 18.08 0.45 28.12
CA LEU A 345 18.93 1.63 27.98
C LEU A 345 19.10 2.33 29.33
N LEU A 346 18.01 2.47 30.11
CA LEU A 346 18.07 3.06 31.45
C LEU A 346 18.92 2.23 32.42
N GLU A 347 18.86 0.89 32.35
CA GLU A 347 19.75 0.02 33.12
C GLU A 347 21.21 0.11 32.66
N PHE A 348 21.46 0.14 31.35
CA PHE A 348 22.79 0.29 30.77
C PHE A 348 23.47 1.58 31.25
N PHE A 349 22.76 2.71 31.22
CA PHE A 349 23.25 3.99 31.73
C PHE A 349 23.49 3.98 33.25
N ARG A 350 22.59 3.35 34.03
CA ARG A 350 22.77 3.17 35.48
C ARG A 350 24.00 2.36 35.86
N VAL A 351 24.40 1.37 35.03
CA VAL A 351 25.61 0.57 35.27
C VAL A 351 26.87 1.35 34.90
N GLN A 352 26.83 2.15 33.82
CA GLN A 352 27.92 3.04 33.39
C GLN A 352 28.15 4.23 34.36
N ASP A 353 27.12 4.70 35.05
CA ASP A 353 27.17 5.72 36.10
C ASP A 353 28.16 5.38 37.23
N LYS A 354 28.49 4.10 37.42
CA LYS A 354 29.48 3.67 38.42
C LYS A 354 30.93 3.76 37.93
N SER A 355 31.20 4.08 36.65
CA SER A 355 32.59 4.11 36.12
C SER A 355 33.08 5.42 35.50
N SER A 356 32.23 6.40 35.14
CA SER A 356 32.71 7.76 34.77
C SER A 356 31.56 8.78 34.64
N ALA A 357 31.73 9.98 35.21
CA ALA A 357 30.69 11.00 35.36
C ALA A 357 30.60 12.05 34.21
N LEU A 358 31.06 11.76 32.99
CA LEU A 358 31.06 12.74 31.89
C LEU A 358 30.57 12.11 30.58
N ASP A 359 29.57 12.77 29.97
CA ASP A 359 28.95 12.55 28.65
C ASP A 359 28.14 11.26 28.40
N GLN A 360 27.00 11.11 29.09
CA GLN A 360 25.96 10.15 28.67
C GLN A 360 25.03 10.79 27.63
N ALA A 361 25.42 10.74 26.35
CA ALA A 361 24.56 11.11 25.23
C ALA A 361 24.26 9.87 24.38
N ALA A 362 22.98 9.50 24.26
CA ALA A 362 22.56 8.56 23.24
C ALA A 362 22.45 9.31 21.90
N VAL A 363 23.22 8.89 20.89
CA VAL A 363 23.02 9.39 19.53
C VAL A 363 21.82 8.67 18.93
N LEU A 364 20.66 9.34 18.93
CA LEU A 364 19.49 8.86 18.19
C LEU A 364 19.69 9.17 16.71
N ARG A 365 20.05 8.15 15.94
CA ARG A 365 20.11 8.24 14.48
C ARG A 365 18.78 7.76 13.88
N ILE A 366 17.98 8.68 13.38
CA ILE A 366 16.82 8.37 12.53
C ILE A 366 17.34 8.31 11.08
N SER A 367 17.60 7.12 10.56
CA SER A 367 18.13 6.96 9.19
C SER A 367 17.38 5.87 8.43
N ASN A 368 16.95 6.21 7.22
CA ASN A 368 16.41 5.24 6.24
C ASN A 368 17.52 4.62 5.37
N ARG A 369 18.80 4.82 5.72
CA ARG A 369 19.95 4.26 4.99
C ARG A 369 20.73 3.31 5.90
N PRO A 370 21.24 2.19 5.36
CA PRO A 370 22.12 1.32 6.12
C PRO A 370 23.31 2.13 6.65
N SER A 371 23.66 1.90 7.92
CA SER A 371 25.00 2.23 8.37
C SER A 371 25.94 1.31 7.61
N HIS A 372 26.60 1.80 6.56
CA HIS A 372 27.86 1.19 6.18
C HIS A 372 28.71 1.17 7.44
N ALA A 373 29.09 -0.03 7.87
CA ALA A 373 29.96 -0.22 9.00
C ALA A 373 31.16 0.72 8.79
N VAL A 374 31.36 1.65 9.72
CA VAL A 374 32.67 2.24 9.90
C VAL A 374 33.55 1.08 10.31
N THR A 375 34.31 0.56 9.35
CA THR A 375 35.44 -0.32 9.61
C THR A 375 36.35 0.42 10.58
N LEU A 376 36.58 -0.18 11.75
CA LEU A 376 37.73 0.16 12.58
C LEU A 376 38.95 -0.55 12.02
#